data_AF-A0A268S3E7-F1
#
_entry.id   AF-A0A268S3E7-F1
#
_cell.length_a   1.000
_cell.length_b   1.000
_cell.length_c   1.000
_cell.angle_alpha   90.00
_cell.angle_beta   90.00
_cell.angle_gamma   90.00
#
_symmetry.space_group_name_H-M   'P 1'
#
loop_
_entity.id
_entity.type
_entity.pdbx_description
1 polymer ?
#
loop_
_entity_poly.entity_id
_entity_poly.type
_entity_poly.pdbx_seq_one_letter_code
_entity_poly.pdbx_strand_id
1 'polypeptide(L)'
;MEGNGVGRTYKFSIRKKLVVGVSAVAVVTFACSAFILYFLADYLAQAMSIDPRLVIPLTLFVGVIWSAIFGYLLAPFITKPLSELERAVTQAAAGSVNTSVKLSKSDDELRALGIACNDMLASLKQMTSDIEVNFVETDKRVKQLADATERSSSQGEQIGLTMAEIASGAEASAKAIQETAASLEDTTRMATEMKAKADSSKGQAEEMVATLEESRKRTDSLVNGVGELSKKQEASLQSVRRLEQQATEVETVASFVGSIAKQTNLLALNASIEASRAGEHGKGFAVVANEVRNLADECARAVASIGELIAAIQEEMQQTVADIEAQAAVARKQREESEQTTAAIAKMEASVKTVAALVGEVSALSDKQQQSIKESSLKTQEVAAIAEETSAGAEEVAAMTEEQSQALEEAAKLSFDLANQAKQLKTTIEKFTIEST
;
A
#
# COMPACT_ATOMS: atom_id res chain seq x y z
N MET A 1 57.68 6.13 43.49
CA MET A 1 59.15 6.21 43.43
C MET A 1 59.60 7.39 44.27
N GLU A 2 59.97 7.15 45.52
CA GLU A 2 60.87 8.02 46.31
C GLU A 2 61.76 7.05 47.09
N GLY A 3 62.87 6.67 46.46
CA GLY A 3 63.89 5.84 47.06
C GLY A 3 64.70 6.66 48.04
N ASN A 4 64.16 6.86 49.25
CA ASN A 4 64.93 7.38 50.38
C ASN A 4 65.87 6.28 50.89
N GLY A 5 67.00 6.12 50.20
CA GLY A 5 68.18 5.39 50.68
C GLY A 5 68.89 6.15 51.81
N VAL A 6 68.14 6.62 52.81
CA VAL A 6 68.70 7.13 54.06
C VAL A 6 69.17 5.91 54.83
N GLY A 7 70.48 5.75 55.00
CA GLY A 7 71.04 4.71 55.86
C GLY A 7 70.41 4.83 57.25
N ARG A 8 69.44 3.95 57.56
CA ARG A 8 68.76 3.96 58.86
C ARG A 8 69.81 3.76 59.94
N THR A 9 69.98 4.78 60.78
CA THR A 9 70.87 4.71 61.96
C THR A 9 70.11 4.07 63.11
N TYR A 10 70.44 2.83 63.42
CA TYR A 10 69.79 2.09 64.52
C TYR A 10 70.39 2.47 65.87
N LYS A 11 69.53 2.67 66.88
CA LYS A 11 69.98 2.91 68.26
C LYS A 11 70.85 1.77 68.77
N PHE A 12 70.52 0.52 68.42
CA PHE A 12 71.26 -0.67 68.86
C PHE A 12 71.29 -1.75 67.76
N SER A 13 72.10 -1.53 66.71
CA SER A 13 72.22 -2.43 65.56
C SER A 13 72.66 -3.84 65.92
N ILE A 14 72.37 -4.83 65.06
CA ILE A 14 72.85 -6.21 65.19
C ILE A 14 74.38 -6.22 65.34
N ARG A 15 75.08 -5.41 64.55
CA ARG A 15 76.54 -5.26 64.65
C ARG A 15 76.98 -4.78 66.03
N LYS A 16 76.33 -3.74 66.58
CA LYS A 16 76.61 -3.25 67.93
C LYS A 16 76.30 -4.31 68.99
N LYS A 17 75.19 -5.06 68.85
CA LYS A 17 74.81 -6.17 69.74
C LYS A 17 75.81 -7.31 69.73
N LEU A 18 76.26 -7.73 68.54
CA LEU A 18 77.30 -8.76 68.39
C LEU A 18 78.61 -8.28 69.02
N VAL A 19 79.04 -7.05 68.74
CA VAL A 19 80.27 -6.50 69.32
C VAL A 19 80.16 -6.39 70.84
N VAL A 20 79.06 -5.85 71.37
CA VAL A 20 78.83 -5.75 72.82
C VAL A 20 78.73 -7.13 73.47
N GLY A 21 78.02 -8.08 72.85
CA GLY A 21 77.90 -9.45 73.34
C GLY A 21 79.24 -10.18 73.36
N VAL A 22 79.99 -10.16 72.26
CA VAL A 22 81.34 -10.76 72.16
C VAL A 22 82.31 -10.08 73.12
N SER A 23 82.25 -8.75 73.25
CA SER A 23 83.10 -8.01 74.18
C SER A 23 82.75 -8.32 75.63
N ALA A 24 81.46 -8.43 75.99
CA ALA A 24 81.03 -8.81 77.34
C ALA A 24 81.46 -10.25 77.68
N VAL A 25 81.33 -11.19 76.74
CA VAL A 25 81.84 -12.55 76.90
C VAL A 25 83.35 -12.53 77.08
N ALA A 26 84.09 -11.83 76.22
CA ALA A 26 85.55 -11.72 76.33
C ALA A 26 85.97 -11.12 77.68
N VAL A 27 85.33 -10.06 78.15
CA VAL A 27 85.61 -9.43 79.45
C VAL A 27 85.35 -10.42 80.59
N VAL A 28 84.21 -11.11 80.59
CA VAL A 28 83.88 -12.11 81.63
C VAL A 28 84.85 -13.28 81.59
N THR A 29 85.18 -13.80 80.40
CA THR A 29 86.11 -14.91 80.22
C THR A 29 87.52 -14.52 80.67
N PHE A 30 88.06 -13.38 80.22
CA PHE A 30 89.38 -12.93 80.63
C PHE A 30 89.45 -12.56 82.11
N ALA A 31 88.43 -11.91 82.67
CA ALA A 31 88.39 -11.57 84.09
C ALA A 31 88.30 -12.83 84.97
N CYS A 32 87.49 -13.82 84.57
CA CYS A 32 87.37 -15.09 85.27
C CYS A 32 88.67 -15.91 85.17
N SER A 33 89.28 -15.99 83.98
CA SER A 33 90.59 -16.62 83.79
C SER A 33 91.69 -15.92 84.60
N ALA A 34 91.72 -14.59 84.63
CA ALA A 34 92.67 -13.83 85.43
C ALA A 34 92.46 -14.07 86.94
N PHE A 35 91.21 -14.08 87.41
CA PHE A 35 90.90 -14.37 88.81
C PHE A 35 91.34 -15.78 89.22
N ILE A 36 91.06 -16.78 88.38
CA ILE A 36 91.48 -18.16 88.67
C ILE A 36 93.01 -18.26 88.66
N LEU A 37 93.70 -17.64 87.69
CA LEU A 37 95.15 -17.71 87.58
C LEU A 37 95.91 -16.96 88.69
N TYR A 38 95.45 -15.77 89.07
CA TYR A 38 96.17 -14.92 90.04
C TYR A 38 95.75 -15.13 91.51
N PHE A 39 94.50 -15.53 91.77
CA PHE A 39 93.99 -15.64 93.14
C PHE A 39 93.65 -17.07 93.56
N LEU A 40 93.29 -17.95 92.62
CA LEU A 40 92.77 -19.29 92.94
C LEU A 40 93.71 -20.43 92.52
N ALA A 41 94.75 -20.15 91.74
CA ALA A 41 95.62 -21.17 91.13
C ALA A 41 96.39 -21.98 92.18
N ASP A 42 97.00 -21.31 93.15
CA ASP A 42 97.75 -21.97 94.24
C ASP A 42 96.82 -22.79 95.14
N TYR A 43 95.61 -22.28 95.40
CA TYR A 43 94.59 -22.97 96.18
C TYR A 43 94.04 -24.20 95.45
N LEU A 44 93.74 -24.08 94.15
CA LEU A 44 93.27 -25.19 93.31
C LEU A 44 94.35 -26.26 93.12
N ALA A 45 95.60 -25.87 92.94
CA ALA A 45 96.73 -26.80 92.82
C ALA A 45 96.91 -27.64 94.10
N GLN A 46 96.77 -27.03 95.29
CA GLN A 46 96.81 -27.76 96.57
C GLN A 46 95.55 -28.58 96.85
N ALA A 47 94.35 -28.02 96.61
CA ALA A 47 93.08 -28.68 96.92
C ALA A 47 92.77 -29.87 96.00
N MET A 48 93.26 -29.85 94.76
CA MET A 48 93.01 -30.90 93.77
C MET A 48 94.22 -31.79 93.47
N SER A 49 95.36 -31.58 94.15
CA SER A 49 96.62 -32.33 93.95
C SER A 49 97.11 -32.37 92.48
N ILE A 50 96.89 -31.29 91.73
CA ILE A 50 97.28 -31.19 90.31
C ILE A 50 98.61 -30.45 90.20
N ASP A 51 99.49 -30.89 89.30
CA ASP A 51 100.75 -30.21 89.00
C ASP A 51 100.49 -28.75 88.59
N PRO A 52 101.14 -27.75 89.24
CA PRO A 52 100.94 -26.32 88.94
C PRO A 52 101.07 -25.96 87.46
N ARG A 53 101.85 -26.73 86.67
CA ARG A 53 102.02 -26.50 85.24
C ARG A 53 100.77 -26.83 84.40
N LEU A 54 99.84 -27.63 84.93
CA LEU A 54 98.59 -28.01 84.24
C LEU A 54 97.42 -27.05 84.50
N VAL A 55 97.53 -26.14 85.48
CA VAL A 55 96.45 -25.19 85.84
C VAL A 55 96.21 -24.15 84.75
N ILE A 56 97.26 -23.69 84.06
CA ILE A 56 97.17 -22.71 82.96
C ILE A 56 96.46 -23.27 81.72
N PRO A 57 96.85 -24.44 81.14
CA PRO A 57 96.14 -24.99 80.00
C PRO A 57 94.68 -25.37 80.34
N LEU A 58 94.42 -25.83 81.57
CA LEU A 58 93.06 -26.18 82.01
C LEU A 58 92.13 -24.95 82.10
N THR A 59 92.63 -23.82 82.61
CA THR A 59 91.85 -22.57 82.69
C THR A 59 91.57 -21.96 81.32
N LEU A 60 92.52 -22.02 80.39
CA LEU A 60 92.29 -21.61 79.00
C LEU A 60 91.26 -22.51 78.31
N PHE A 61 91.33 -23.82 78.54
CA PHE A 61 90.36 -24.77 77.99
C PHE A 61 88.93 -24.50 78.51
N VAL A 62 88.79 -24.26 79.83
CA VAL A 62 87.51 -23.87 80.43
C VAL A 62 87.01 -22.53 79.89
N GLY A 63 87.92 -21.57 79.61
CA GLY A 63 87.57 -20.29 78.98
C GLY A 63 87.01 -20.42 77.56
N VAL A 64 87.56 -21.34 76.76
CA VAL A 64 87.03 -21.68 75.43
C VAL A 64 85.65 -22.32 75.54
N ILE A 65 85.45 -23.24 76.49
CA ILE A 65 84.15 -23.88 76.74
C ILE A 65 83.10 -22.83 77.13
N TRP A 66 83.42 -21.91 78.05
CA TRP A 66 82.50 -20.84 78.43
C TRP A 66 82.15 -19.92 77.26
N SER A 67 83.14 -19.57 76.43
CA SER A 67 82.91 -18.73 75.25
C SER A 67 81.97 -19.42 74.25
N ALA A 68 82.12 -20.73 74.04
CA ALA A 68 81.21 -21.52 73.20
C ALA A 68 79.79 -21.60 73.78
N ILE A 69 79.66 -21.80 75.10
CA ILE A 69 78.37 -21.83 75.80
C ILE A 69 77.65 -20.48 75.67
N PHE A 70 78.34 -19.36 75.93
CA PHE A 70 77.77 -18.03 75.81
C PHE A 70 77.40 -17.67 74.35
N GLY A 71 78.24 -18.07 73.38
CA GLY A 71 77.93 -17.93 71.97
C GLY A 71 76.64 -18.68 71.59
N TYR A 72 76.49 -19.91 72.08
CA TYR A 72 75.27 -20.70 71.89
C TYR A 72 74.04 -20.07 72.58
N LEU A 73 74.19 -19.49 73.77
CA LEU A 73 73.11 -18.81 74.50
C LEU A 73 72.67 -17.49 73.84
N LEU A 74 73.59 -16.77 73.20
CA LEU A 74 73.32 -15.51 72.49
C LEU A 74 72.77 -15.74 71.07
N ALA A 75 73.10 -16.87 70.42
CA ALA A 75 72.64 -17.18 69.07
C ALA A 75 71.10 -17.11 68.87
N PRO A 76 70.25 -17.65 69.78
CA PRO A 76 68.79 -17.56 69.71
C PRO A 76 68.24 -16.13 69.59
N PHE A 77 68.98 -15.12 70.04
CA PHE A 77 68.55 -13.72 69.99
C PHE A 77 68.51 -13.17 68.57
N ILE A 78 69.33 -13.73 67.66
CA ILE A 78 69.38 -13.35 66.24
C ILE A 78 68.68 -14.40 65.38
N THR A 79 68.89 -15.69 65.67
CA THR A 79 68.36 -16.78 64.83
C THR A 79 66.84 -16.95 64.96
N LYS A 80 66.24 -16.70 66.13
CA LYS A 80 64.77 -16.82 66.29
C LYS A 80 63.99 -15.80 65.45
N PRO A 81 64.27 -14.47 65.50
CA PRO A 81 63.58 -13.52 64.63
C PRO A 81 63.81 -13.76 63.14
N LEU A 82 65.01 -14.22 62.75
CA LEU A 82 65.31 -14.59 61.37
C LEU A 82 64.51 -15.81 60.91
N SER A 83 64.40 -16.84 61.74
CA SER A 83 63.58 -18.03 61.46
C SER A 83 62.09 -17.69 61.38
N GLU A 84 61.60 -16.76 62.20
CA GLU A 84 60.21 -16.28 62.11
C GLU A 84 59.95 -15.51 60.81
N LEU A 85 60.90 -14.68 60.37
CA LEU A 85 60.89 -13.99 59.07
C LEU A 85 60.93 -14.96 57.90
N GLU A 86 61.86 -15.91 57.93
CA GLU A 86 61.98 -16.99 56.93
C GLU A 86 60.66 -17.76 56.83
N ARG A 87 60.06 -18.12 57.96
CA ARG A 87 58.79 -18.84 57.99
C ARG A 87 57.66 -18.01 57.38
N ALA A 88 57.55 -16.72 57.70
CA ALA A 88 56.52 -15.85 57.14
C ALA A 88 56.67 -15.66 55.62
N VAL A 89 57.90 -15.46 55.13
CA VAL A 89 58.18 -15.35 53.69
C VAL A 89 57.93 -16.68 52.98
N THR A 90 58.29 -17.81 53.59
CA THR A 90 58.02 -19.14 53.02
C THR A 90 56.53 -19.44 52.99
N GLN A 91 55.78 -19.03 54.02
CA GLN A 91 54.32 -19.13 54.05
C GLN A 91 53.68 -18.24 52.98
N ALA A 92 54.16 -17.02 52.78
CA ALA A 92 53.69 -16.12 51.74
C ALA A 92 54.03 -16.63 50.32
N ALA A 93 55.20 -17.23 50.13
CA ALA A 93 55.59 -17.87 48.88
C ALA A 93 54.74 -19.12 48.57
N ALA A 94 54.26 -19.81 49.59
CA ALA A 94 53.27 -20.88 49.48
C ALA A 94 51.82 -20.36 49.32
N GLY A 95 51.63 -19.04 49.25
CA GLY A 95 50.33 -18.38 49.06
C GLY A 95 49.64 -17.91 50.33
N SER A 96 50.15 -18.21 51.52
CA SER A 96 49.55 -17.75 52.78
C SER A 96 50.00 -16.32 53.12
N VAL A 97 49.28 -15.34 52.55
CA VAL A 97 49.55 -13.90 52.74
C VAL A 97 48.89 -13.31 53.99
N ASN A 98 48.16 -14.13 54.76
CA ASN A 98 47.50 -13.68 56.00
C ASN A 98 48.41 -13.72 57.24
N THR A 99 49.69 -14.02 57.02
CA THR A 99 50.69 -14.11 58.09
C THR A 99 51.24 -12.72 58.40
N SER A 100 51.63 -12.49 59.65
CA SER A 100 52.33 -11.26 60.05
C SER A 100 53.64 -11.60 60.73
N VAL A 101 54.68 -10.85 60.41
CA VAL A 101 55.97 -10.96 61.07
C VAL A 101 55.89 -10.22 62.40
N LYS A 102 56.16 -10.93 63.49
CA LYS A 102 56.31 -10.30 64.82
C LYS A 102 57.52 -9.38 64.80
N LEU A 103 57.30 -8.11 65.14
CA LEU A 103 58.37 -7.12 65.16
C LEU A 103 59.29 -7.36 66.36
N SER A 104 60.60 -7.35 66.10
CA SER A 104 61.62 -7.31 67.16
C SER A 104 61.37 -6.10 68.07
N LYS A 105 61.46 -6.32 69.38
CA LYS A 105 61.36 -5.25 70.40
C LYS A 105 62.53 -4.26 70.31
N SER A 106 63.63 -4.66 69.68
CA SER A 106 64.79 -3.83 69.48
C SER A 106 64.67 -2.95 68.25
N ASP A 107 65.22 -1.74 68.34
CA ASP A 107 65.39 -0.85 67.20
C ASP A 107 66.66 -1.21 66.42
N ASP A 108 66.55 -2.21 65.54
CA ASP A 108 67.65 -2.80 64.76
C ASP A 108 67.23 -3.20 63.32
N GLU A 109 68.18 -3.73 62.55
CA GLU A 109 67.97 -4.19 61.18
C GLU A 109 66.90 -5.29 61.06
N LEU A 110 66.74 -6.16 62.08
CA LEU A 110 65.71 -7.21 62.10
C LEU A 110 64.31 -6.61 62.19
N ARG A 111 64.13 -5.57 63.00
CA ARG A 111 62.86 -4.81 63.06
C ARG A 111 62.57 -4.13 61.72
N ALA A 112 63.56 -3.51 61.10
CA ALA A 112 63.38 -2.87 59.79
C ALA A 112 62.99 -3.88 58.70
N LEU A 113 63.63 -5.06 58.68
CA LEU A 113 63.28 -6.15 57.76
C LEU A 113 61.88 -6.71 58.03
N GLY A 114 61.48 -6.84 59.30
CA GLY A 114 60.11 -7.23 59.68
C GLY A 114 59.04 -6.24 59.22
N ILE A 115 59.31 -4.92 59.31
CA ILE A 115 58.41 -3.89 58.77
C ILE A 115 58.29 -4.01 57.26
N ALA A 116 59.41 -4.06 56.53
CA ALA A 116 59.40 -4.18 55.07
C ALA A 116 58.70 -5.47 54.60
N CYS A 117 58.87 -6.58 55.33
CA CYS A 117 58.15 -7.83 55.07
C CYS A 117 56.64 -7.68 55.27
N ASN A 118 56.20 -7.01 56.34
CA ASN A 118 54.78 -6.74 56.56
C ASN A 118 54.19 -5.81 55.50
N ASP A 119 54.92 -4.79 55.04
CA ASP A 119 54.48 -3.90 53.95
C ASP A 119 54.32 -4.67 52.61
N MET A 120 55.24 -5.59 52.32
CA MET A 120 55.15 -6.51 51.18
C MET A 120 53.92 -7.43 51.29
N LEU A 121 53.69 -8.03 52.47
CA LEU A 121 52.53 -8.90 52.72
C LEU A 121 51.21 -8.13 52.59
N ALA A 122 51.15 -6.89 53.10
CA ALA A 122 50.00 -6.01 52.94
C ALA A 122 49.74 -5.66 51.47
N SER A 123 50.79 -5.36 50.70
CA SER A 123 50.67 -5.06 49.26
C SER A 123 50.23 -6.28 48.46
N LEU A 124 50.74 -7.47 48.78
CA LEU A 124 50.28 -8.73 48.18
C LEU A 124 48.81 -8.98 48.52
N LYS A 125 48.42 -8.85 49.80
CA LYS A 125 47.02 -9.02 50.23
C LYS A 125 46.08 -8.05 49.51
N GLN A 126 46.46 -6.78 49.36
CA GLN A 126 45.68 -5.79 48.61
C GLN A 126 45.56 -6.18 47.13
N MET A 127 46.67 -6.55 46.48
CA MET A 127 46.67 -6.98 45.08
C MET A 127 45.76 -8.19 44.86
N THR A 128 45.82 -9.20 45.73
CA THR A 128 44.95 -10.38 45.62
C THR A 128 43.48 -10.03 45.84
N SER A 129 43.18 -9.11 46.77
CA SER A 129 41.83 -8.59 46.99
C SER A 129 41.29 -7.81 45.79
N ASP A 130 42.10 -6.94 45.19
CA ASP A 130 41.71 -6.15 44.02
C ASP A 130 41.46 -7.05 42.81
N ILE A 131 42.26 -8.11 42.64
CA ILE A 131 42.03 -9.10 41.57
C ILE A 131 40.74 -9.88 41.80
N GLU A 132 40.41 -10.27 43.04
CA GLU A 132 39.15 -10.96 43.35
C GLU A 132 37.93 -10.08 43.04
N VAL A 133 37.97 -8.80 43.45
CA VAL A 133 36.89 -7.84 43.14
C VAL A 133 36.73 -7.67 41.62
N ASN A 134 37.84 -7.48 40.90
CA ASN A 134 37.83 -7.33 39.44
C ASN A 134 37.36 -8.62 38.73
N PHE A 135 37.67 -9.81 39.26
CA PHE A 135 37.17 -11.07 38.74
C PHE A 135 35.65 -11.17 38.87
N VAL A 136 35.09 -10.88 40.05
CA VAL A 136 33.64 -10.92 40.28
C VAL A 136 32.91 -9.93 39.36
N GLU A 137 33.47 -8.74 39.17
CA GLU A 137 32.91 -7.75 38.26
C GLU A 137 32.98 -8.21 36.79
N THR A 138 34.12 -8.80 36.38
CA THR A 138 34.32 -9.32 35.02
C THR A 138 33.37 -10.47 34.72
N ASP A 139 33.24 -11.44 35.63
CA ASP A 139 32.31 -12.58 35.51
C ASP A 139 30.86 -12.12 35.34
N LYS A 140 30.44 -11.11 36.13
CA LYS A 140 29.11 -10.51 36.01
C LYS A 140 28.91 -9.85 34.64
N ARG A 141 29.88 -9.06 34.17
CA ARG A 141 29.80 -8.36 32.87
C ARG A 141 29.76 -9.34 31.70
N VAL A 142 30.53 -10.42 31.77
CA VAL A 142 30.55 -11.47 30.75
C VAL A 142 29.20 -12.19 30.66
N LYS A 143 28.57 -12.53 31.80
CA LYS A 143 27.22 -13.11 31.80
C LYS A 143 26.19 -12.17 31.17
N GLN A 144 26.24 -10.89 31.54
CA GLN A 144 25.36 -9.88 30.95
C GLN A 144 25.56 -9.72 29.43
N LEU A 145 26.81 -9.83 28.97
CA LEU A 145 27.15 -9.79 27.55
C LEU A 145 26.64 -11.03 26.81
N ALA A 146 26.75 -12.22 27.40
CA ALA A 146 26.19 -13.45 26.85
C ALA A 146 24.65 -13.34 26.69
N ASP A 147 23.95 -12.93 27.74
CA ASP A 147 22.49 -12.74 27.71
C ASP A 147 22.05 -11.66 26.69
N ALA A 148 22.87 -10.61 26.51
CA ALA A 148 22.60 -9.57 25.52
C ALA A 148 22.83 -10.04 24.08
N THR A 149 23.85 -10.87 23.87
CA THR A 149 24.20 -11.45 22.57
C THR A 149 23.13 -12.46 22.13
N GLU A 150 22.68 -13.33 23.04
CA GLU A 150 21.60 -14.30 22.77
C GLU A 150 20.29 -13.60 22.41
N ARG A 151 19.88 -12.58 23.17
CA ARG A 151 18.68 -11.77 22.84
C ARG A 151 18.81 -11.06 21.49
N SER A 152 19.99 -10.50 21.20
CA SER A 152 20.22 -9.80 19.93
C SER A 152 20.19 -10.77 18.74
N SER A 153 20.69 -11.99 18.92
CA SER A 153 20.67 -13.05 17.91
C SER A 153 19.23 -13.47 17.58
N SER A 154 18.41 -13.73 18.62
CA SER A 154 16.98 -14.02 18.43
C SER A 154 16.20 -12.87 17.77
N GLN A 155 16.52 -11.62 18.12
CA GLN A 155 15.93 -10.45 17.46
C GLN A 155 16.35 -10.35 15.98
N GLY A 156 17.61 -10.64 15.67
CA GLY A 156 18.12 -10.70 14.30
C GLY A 156 17.37 -11.75 13.47
N GLU A 157 17.20 -12.97 14.00
CA GLU A 157 16.42 -14.01 13.31
C GLU A 157 14.99 -13.56 12.99
N GLN A 158 14.31 -12.92 13.94
CA GLN A 158 12.96 -12.39 13.74
C GLN A 158 12.92 -11.26 12.69
N ILE A 159 13.94 -10.39 12.66
CA ILE A 159 14.08 -9.35 11.63
C ILE A 159 14.25 -10.01 10.25
N GLY A 160 15.12 -11.02 10.14
CA GLY A 160 15.33 -11.75 8.89
C GLY A 160 14.05 -12.39 8.34
N LEU A 161 13.28 -13.07 9.20
CA LEU A 161 11.98 -13.62 8.84
C LEU A 161 10.99 -12.55 8.37
N THR A 162 10.92 -11.42 9.09
CA THR A 162 10.04 -10.30 8.73
C THR A 162 10.44 -9.69 7.39
N MET A 163 11.74 -9.55 7.10
CA MET A 163 12.21 -9.04 5.82
C MET A 163 11.92 -10.00 4.67
N ALA A 164 12.03 -11.30 4.87
CA ALA A 164 11.63 -12.29 3.86
C ALA A 164 10.12 -12.19 3.54
N GLU A 165 9.27 -12.00 4.54
CA GLU A 165 7.83 -11.76 4.34
C GLU A 165 7.56 -10.45 3.59
N ILE A 166 8.28 -9.37 3.92
CA ILE A 166 8.16 -8.07 3.22
C ILE A 166 8.58 -8.22 1.75
N ALA A 167 9.72 -8.88 1.47
CA ALA A 167 10.19 -9.13 0.11
C ALA A 167 9.16 -9.93 -0.70
N SER A 168 8.61 -11.00 -0.13
CA SER A 168 7.57 -11.81 -0.78
C SER A 168 6.27 -11.02 -1.02
N GLY A 169 5.87 -10.17 -0.07
CA GLY A 169 4.72 -9.27 -0.22
C GLY A 169 4.92 -8.21 -1.31
N ALA A 170 6.15 -7.71 -1.46
CA ALA A 170 6.54 -6.78 -2.51
C ALA A 170 6.51 -7.45 -3.90
N GLU A 171 7.03 -8.67 -4.04
CA GLU A 171 6.92 -9.46 -5.29
C GLU A 171 5.46 -9.74 -5.68
N ALA A 172 4.63 -10.13 -4.71
CA ALA A 172 3.21 -10.36 -4.94
C ALA A 172 2.50 -9.07 -5.39
N SER A 173 2.89 -7.93 -4.81
CA SER A 173 2.40 -6.61 -5.22
C SER A 173 2.82 -6.27 -6.65
N ALA A 174 4.08 -6.50 -7.02
CA ALA A 174 4.59 -6.29 -8.38
C ALA A 174 3.79 -7.11 -9.42
N LYS A 175 3.48 -8.37 -9.11
CA LYS A 175 2.62 -9.21 -9.96
C LYS A 175 1.20 -8.65 -10.10
N ALA A 176 0.56 -8.27 -8.99
CA ALA A 176 -0.78 -7.70 -9.00
C ALA A 176 -0.83 -6.38 -9.80
N ILE A 177 0.27 -5.61 -9.76
CA ILE A 177 0.44 -4.37 -10.53
C ILE A 177 0.54 -4.66 -12.03
N GLN A 178 1.26 -5.71 -12.45
CA GLN A 178 1.29 -6.14 -13.85
C GLN A 178 -0.10 -6.54 -14.37
N GLU A 179 -0.86 -7.29 -13.58
CA GLU A 179 -2.25 -7.67 -13.91
C GLU A 179 -3.16 -6.43 -14.01
N THR A 180 -2.96 -5.46 -13.12
CA THR A 180 -3.67 -4.17 -13.14
C THR A 180 -3.32 -3.37 -14.40
N ALA A 181 -2.05 -3.33 -14.79
CA ALA A 181 -1.59 -2.64 -15.99
C ALA A 181 -2.23 -3.24 -17.26
N ALA A 182 -2.28 -4.57 -17.37
CA ALA A 182 -2.97 -5.25 -18.48
C ALA A 182 -4.48 -4.90 -18.51
N SER A 183 -5.12 -4.88 -17.35
CA SER A 183 -6.54 -4.50 -17.23
C SER A 183 -6.80 -3.05 -17.65
N LEU A 184 -5.87 -2.13 -17.36
CA LEU A 184 -5.95 -0.73 -17.80
C LEU A 184 -5.78 -0.60 -19.32
N GLU A 185 -4.93 -1.41 -19.95
CA GLU A 185 -4.80 -1.45 -21.41
C GLU A 185 -6.10 -1.91 -22.08
N ASP A 186 -6.71 -2.98 -21.56
CA ASP A 186 -8.02 -3.44 -22.02
C ASP A 186 -9.11 -2.38 -21.84
N THR A 187 -9.11 -1.70 -20.70
CA THR A 187 -10.07 -0.62 -20.42
C THR A 187 -9.86 0.56 -21.37
N THR A 188 -8.61 0.89 -21.73
CA THR A 188 -8.28 1.92 -22.72
C THR A 188 -8.85 1.59 -24.09
N ARG A 189 -8.68 0.34 -24.53
CA ARG A 189 -9.24 -0.15 -25.79
C ARG A 189 -10.77 -0.04 -25.79
N MET A 190 -11.43 -0.52 -24.73
CA MET A 190 -12.89 -0.43 -24.60
C MET A 190 -13.40 1.01 -24.62
N ALA A 191 -12.73 1.94 -23.94
CA ALA A 191 -13.09 3.36 -23.94
C ALA A 191 -12.95 3.99 -25.33
N THR A 192 -11.92 3.59 -26.09
CA THR A 192 -11.70 4.03 -27.47
C THR A 192 -12.79 3.52 -28.40
N GLU A 193 -13.14 2.23 -28.31
CA GLU A 193 -14.23 1.63 -29.09
C GLU A 193 -15.58 2.25 -28.75
N MET A 194 -15.83 2.54 -27.48
CA MET A 194 -17.06 3.21 -27.02
C MET A 194 -17.18 4.60 -27.64
N LYS A 195 -16.09 5.39 -27.64
CA LYS A 195 -16.05 6.70 -28.27
C LYS A 195 -16.36 6.61 -29.76
N ALA A 196 -15.70 5.69 -30.48
CA ALA A 196 -15.94 5.49 -31.92
C ALA A 196 -17.40 5.10 -32.22
N LYS A 197 -18.01 4.25 -31.39
CA LYS A 197 -19.43 3.89 -31.52
C LYS A 197 -20.35 5.07 -31.21
N ALA A 198 -20.03 5.89 -30.22
CA ALA A 198 -20.79 7.10 -29.90
C ALA A 198 -20.74 8.09 -31.07
N ASP A 199 -19.55 8.36 -31.62
CA ASP A 199 -19.40 9.28 -32.75
C ASP A 199 -20.14 8.77 -34.01
N SER A 200 -20.09 7.46 -34.28
CA SER A 200 -20.90 6.84 -35.35
C SER A 200 -22.40 6.96 -35.11
N SER A 201 -22.86 6.72 -33.87
CA SER A 201 -24.28 6.84 -33.49
C SER A 201 -24.78 8.27 -33.62
N LYS A 202 -23.91 9.25 -33.33
CA LYS A 202 -24.20 10.67 -33.50
C LYS A 202 -24.44 11.01 -34.97
N GLY A 203 -23.55 10.55 -35.86
CA GLY A 203 -23.71 10.75 -37.31
C GLY A 203 -25.01 10.13 -37.84
N GLN A 204 -25.36 8.92 -37.39
CA GLN A 204 -26.63 8.27 -37.77
C GLN A 204 -27.86 9.04 -37.26
N ALA A 205 -27.80 9.60 -36.05
CA ALA A 205 -28.89 10.42 -35.51
C ALA A 205 -29.07 11.71 -36.32
N GLU A 206 -27.98 12.37 -36.72
CA GLU A 206 -28.01 13.57 -37.59
C GLU A 206 -28.63 13.25 -38.97
N GLU A 207 -28.26 12.13 -39.58
CA GLU A 207 -28.85 11.67 -40.85
C GLU A 207 -30.35 11.35 -40.72
N MET A 208 -30.75 10.75 -39.59
CA MET A 208 -32.15 10.44 -39.33
C MET A 208 -32.98 11.72 -39.13
N VAL A 209 -32.44 12.76 -38.48
CA VAL A 209 -33.11 14.07 -38.40
C VAL A 209 -33.33 14.66 -39.79
N ALA A 210 -32.32 14.65 -40.66
CA ALA A 210 -32.45 15.15 -42.03
C ALA A 210 -33.51 14.39 -42.84
N THR A 211 -33.56 13.05 -42.68
CA THR A 211 -34.56 12.19 -43.33
C THR A 211 -35.98 12.47 -42.82
N LEU A 212 -36.13 12.74 -41.53
CA LEU A 212 -37.42 13.10 -40.93
C LEU A 212 -37.90 14.49 -41.37
N GLU A 213 -36.99 15.47 -41.51
CA GLU A 213 -37.32 16.78 -42.08
C GLU A 213 -37.80 16.66 -43.54
N GLU A 214 -37.13 15.85 -44.35
CA GLU A 214 -37.56 15.59 -45.73
C GLU A 214 -38.93 14.91 -45.76
N SER A 215 -39.13 13.89 -44.92
CA SER A 215 -40.41 13.17 -44.80
C SER A 215 -41.54 14.10 -44.38
N ARG A 216 -41.28 15.00 -43.42
CA ARG A 216 -42.23 16.05 -43.01
C ARG A 216 -42.62 16.94 -44.18
N LYS A 217 -41.64 17.44 -44.94
CA LYS A 217 -41.88 18.30 -46.12
C LYS A 217 -42.73 17.59 -47.18
N ARG A 218 -42.47 16.29 -47.42
CA ARG A 218 -43.27 15.48 -48.35
C ARG A 218 -44.71 15.30 -47.86
N THR A 219 -44.92 15.03 -46.58
CA THR A 219 -46.25 14.90 -45.98
C THR A 219 -47.02 16.23 -45.96
N ASP A 220 -46.37 17.34 -45.64
CA ASP A 220 -46.97 18.69 -45.73
C ASP A 220 -47.42 19.00 -47.17
N SER A 221 -46.63 18.61 -48.17
CA SER A 221 -47.03 18.72 -49.58
C SER A 221 -48.25 17.86 -49.93
N LEU A 222 -48.37 16.66 -49.33
CA LEU A 222 -49.53 15.79 -49.50
C LEU A 222 -50.79 16.40 -48.88
N VAL A 223 -50.70 16.92 -47.66
CA VAL A 223 -51.81 17.62 -46.98
C VAL A 223 -52.31 18.78 -47.84
N ASN A 224 -51.40 19.60 -48.38
CA ASN A 224 -51.74 20.70 -49.28
C ASN A 224 -52.38 20.20 -50.58
N GLY A 225 -51.84 19.14 -51.19
CA GLY A 225 -52.38 18.53 -52.41
C GLY A 225 -53.80 17.99 -52.23
N VAL A 226 -54.07 17.31 -51.13
CA VAL A 226 -55.42 16.82 -50.77
C VAL A 226 -56.36 17.99 -50.50
N GLY A 227 -55.88 19.06 -49.85
CA GLY A 227 -56.66 20.29 -49.66
C GLY A 227 -57.09 20.96 -50.97
N GLU A 228 -56.19 21.03 -51.96
CA GLU A 228 -56.51 21.51 -53.31
C GLU A 228 -57.47 20.57 -54.06
N LEU A 229 -57.33 19.25 -53.89
CA LEU A 229 -58.27 18.27 -54.45
C LEU A 229 -59.68 18.47 -53.89
N SER A 230 -59.84 18.66 -52.59
CA SER A 230 -61.13 18.95 -51.96
C SER A 230 -61.77 20.23 -52.50
N LYS A 231 -61.00 21.30 -52.74
CA LYS A 231 -61.51 22.53 -53.38
C LYS A 231 -62.00 22.28 -54.80
N LYS A 232 -61.26 21.49 -55.59
CA LYS A 232 -61.65 21.14 -56.96
C LYS A 232 -62.92 20.30 -57.00
N GLN A 233 -63.07 19.34 -56.07
CA GLN A 233 -64.28 18.53 -55.94
C GLN A 233 -65.51 19.39 -55.61
N GLU A 234 -65.39 20.36 -54.69
CA GLU A 234 -66.47 21.30 -54.38
C GLU A 234 -66.89 22.12 -55.62
N ALA A 235 -65.91 22.60 -56.40
CA ALA A 235 -66.19 23.32 -57.65
C ALA A 235 -66.87 22.42 -58.72
N SER A 236 -66.47 21.14 -58.81
CA SER A 236 -67.13 20.16 -59.68
C SER A 236 -68.58 19.90 -59.24
N LEU A 237 -68.82 19.73 -57.94
CA LEU A 237 -70.17 19.55 -57.39
C LEU A 237 -71.09 20.73 -57.73
N GLN A 238 -70.60 21.95 -57.57
CA GLN A 238 -71.34 23.16 -57.97
C GLN A 238 -71.64 23.18 -59.47
N SER A 239 -70.72 22.69 -60.30
CA SER A 239 -70.90 22.64 -61.75
C SER A 239 -71.95 21.61 -62.16
N VAL A 240 -71.94 20.42 -61.54
CA VAL A 240 -72.96 19.39 -61.77
C VAL A 240 -74.34 19.87 -61.32
N ARG A 241 -74.45 20.53 -60.15
CA ARG A 241 -75.72 21.13 -59.70
C ARG A 241 -76.27 22.19 -60.65
N ARG A 242 -75.41 22.98 -61.29
CA ARG A 242 -75.84 23.92 -62.34
C ARG A 242 -76.35 23.20 -63.58
N LEU A 243 -75.68 22.12 -64.00
CA LEU A 243 -76.14 21.29 -65.13
C LEU A 243 -77.48 20.62 -64.80
N GLU A 244 -77.69 20.17 -63.56
CA GLU A 244 -78.96 19.60 -63.09
C GLU A 244 -80.10 20.61 -63.23
N GLN A 245 -79.89 21.85 -62.76
CA GLN A 245 -80.86 22.93 -62.92
C GLN A 245 -81.15 23.23 -64.40
N GLN A 246 -80.12 23.25 -65.24
CA GLN A 246 -80.29 23.48 -66.69
C GLN A 246 -81.07 22.33 -67.35
N ALA A 247 -80.83 21.08 -66.96
CA ALA A 247 -81.57 19.93 -67.47
C ALA A 247 -83.06 20.00 -67.10
N THR A 248 -83.39 20.39 -65.86
CA THR A 248 -84.78 20.63 -65.43
C THR A 248 -85.46 21.76 -66.21
N GLU A 249 -84.71 22.82 -66.55
CA GLU A 249 -85.22 23.91 -67.37
C GLU A 249 -85.53 23.43 -68.80
N VAL A 250 -84.62 22.65 -69.40
CA VAL A 250 -84.85 22.04 -70.73
C VAL A 250 -86.04 21.07 -70.69
N GLU A 251 -86.22 20.30 -69.62
CA GLU A 251 -87.37 19.42 -69.43
C GLU A 251 -88.69 20.20 -69.44
N THR A 252 -88.72 21.34 -68.74
CA THR A 252 -89.87 22.24 -68.66
C THR A 252 -90.21 22.80 -70.05
N VAL A 253 -89.20 23.24 -70.80
CA VAL A 253 -89.36 23.74 -72.17
C VAL A 253 -89.85 22.63 -73.10
N ALA A 254 -89.27 21.43 -73.04
CA ALA A 254 -89.68 20.28 -73.84
C ALA A 254 -91.14 19.90 -73.55
N SER A 255 -91.54 19.83 -72.27
CA SER A 255 -92.92 19.57 -71.85
C SER A 255 -93.89 20.62 -72.39
N PHE A 256 -93.52 21.91 -72.33
CA PHE A 256 -94.31 22.99 -72.91
C PHE A 256 -94.46 22.84 -74.44
N VAL A 257 -93.38 22.56 -75.18
CA VAL A 257 -93.43 22.30 -76.62
C VAL A 257 -94.30 21.07 -76.94
N GLY A 258 -94.21 20.01 -76.14
CA GLY A 258 -95.07 18.83 -76.28
C GLY A 258 -96.56 19.17 -76.09
N SER A 259 -96.89 20.05 -75.15
CA SER A 259 -98.26 20.54 -74.96
C SER A 259 -98.77 21.34 -76.17
N ILE A 260 -97.91 22.17 -76.78
CA ILE A 260 -98.21 22.90 -78.02
C ILE A 260 -98.40 21.92 -79.18
N ALA A 261 -97.54 20.93 -79.33
CA ALA A 261 -97.65 19.90 -80.37
C ALA A 261 -98.98 19.14 -80.23
N LYS A 262 -99.37 18.74 -79.01
CA LYS A 262 -100.65 18.08 -78.75
C LYS A 262 -101.85 18.98 -79.06
N GLN A 263 -101.80 20.26 -78.70
CA GLN A 263 -102.85 21.23 -79.01
C GLN A 263 -102.95 21.48 -80.52
N THR A 264 -101.80 21.58 -81.21
CA THR A 264 -101.72 21.76 -82.66
C THR A 264 -102.25 20.53 -83.40
N ASN A 265 -101.95 19.33 -82.91
CA ASN A 265 -102.51 18.08 -83.42
C ASN A 265 -104.05 18.05 -83.31
N LEU A 266 -104.61 18.47 -82.17
CA LEU A 266 -106.06 18.57 -81.97
C LEU A 266 -106.71 19.65 -82.87
N LEU A 267 -106.06 20.80 -83.03
CA LEU A 267 -106.52 21.85 -83.95
C LEU A 267 -106.49 21.39 -85.41
N ALA A 268 -105.42 20.73 -85.81
CA ALA A 268 -105.24 20.16 -87.15
C ALA A 268 -106.24 19.03 -87.43
N LEU A 269 -106.54 18.20 -86.43
CA LEU A 269 -107.58 17.17 -86.50
C LEU A 269 -108.97 17.80 -86.70
N ASN A 270 -109.32 18.81 -85.92
CA ASN A 270 -110.58 19.54 -86.08
C ASN A 270 -110.68 20.23 -87.45
N ALA A 271 -109.59 20.82 -87.94
CA ALA A 271 -109.52 21.41 -89.27
C ALA A 271 -109.65 20.37 -90.40
N SER A 272 -109.04 19.18 -90.25
CA SER A 272 -109.14 18.07 -91.20
C SER A 272 -110.56 17.47 -91.25
N ILE A 273 -111.24 17.39 -90.10
CA ILE A 273 -112.65 16.99 -89.99
C ILE A 273 -113.55 18.01 -90.71
N GLU A 274 -113.40 19.30 -90.43
CA GLU A 274 -114.25 20.34 -91.04
C GLU A 274 -113.97 20.51 -92.54
N ALA A 275 -112.72 20.33 -92.99
CA ALA A 275 -112.36 20.28 -94.39
C ALA A 275 -112.97 19.06 -95.12
N SER A 276 -113.05 17.91 -94.46
CA SER A 276 -113.76 16.72 -94.98
C SER A 276 -115.27 16.95 -95.07
N ARG A 277 -115.83 17.79 -94.18
CA ARG A 277 -117.24 18.18 -94.13
C ARG A 277 -117.65 19.15 -95.25
N ALA A 278 -116.72 19.97 -95.73
CA ALA A 278 -116.91 20.91 -96.85
C ALA A 278 -116.84 20.26 -98.26
N GLY A 279 -116.64 18.95 -98.36
CA GLY A 279 -116.68 18.20 -99.63
C GLY A 279 -115.60 18.62 -100.64
N GLU A 280 -115.94 18.74 -101.92
CA GLU A 280 -114.99 19.06 -103.01
C GLU A 280 -114.25 20.40 -102.80
N HIS A 281 -114.87 21.38 -102.12
CA HIS A 281 -114.26 22.68 -101.85
C HIS A 281 -113.22 22.66 -100.71
N GLY A 282 -113.21 21.61 -99.88
CA GLY A 282 -112.32 21.47 -98.72
C GLY A 282 -111.05 20.64 -98.97
N LYS A 283 -110.92 19.99 -100.14
CA LYS A 283 -109.82 19.04 -100.44
C LYS A 283 -108.42 19.64 -100.24
N GLY A 284 -108.17 20.87 -100.68
CA GLY A 284 -106.87 21.53 -100.50
C GLY A 284 -106.55 21.83 -99.03
N PHE A 285 -107.56 22.23 -98.25
CA PHE A 285 -107.42 22.47 -96.81
C PHE A 285 -107.23 21.19 -96.01
N ALA A 286 -107.87 20.08 -96.41
CA ALA A 286 -107.71 18.78 -95.76
C ALA A 286 -106.27 18.25 -95.89
N VAL A 287 -105.62 18.47 -97.04
CA VAL A 287 -104.20 18.10 -97.24
C VAL A 287 -103.29 18.89 -96.31
N VAL A 288 -103.47 20.21 -96.22
CA VAL A 288 -102.67 21.07 -95.31
C VAL A 288 -102.93 20.71 -93.85
N ALA A 289 -104.18 20.47 -93.45
CA ALA A 289 -104.51 20.08 -92.09
C ALA A 289 -103.91 18.71 -91.71
N ASN A 290 -103.90 17.73 -92.62
CA ASN A 290 -103.23 16.44 -92.39
C ASN A 290 -101.71 16.57 -92.32
N GLU A 291 -101.09 17.47 -93.10
CA GLU A 291 -99.66 17.74 -93.04
C GLU A 291 -99.28 18.40 -91.70
N VAL A 292 -100.04 19.40 -91.25
CA VAL A 292 -99.85 20.02 -89.92
C VAL A 292 -100.04 19.00 -88.80
N ARG A 293 -101.00 18.07 -88.95
CA ARG A 293 -101.21 16.97 -88.01
C ARG A 293 -99.99 16.05 -87.93
N ASN A 294 -99.45 15.66 -89.09
CA ASN A 294 -98.24 14.82 -89.16
C ASN A 294 -97.03 15.52 -88.54
N LEU A 295 -96.80 16.81 -88.83
CA LEU A 295 -95.74 17.60 -88.19
C LEU A 295 -95.92 17.71 -86.67
N ALA A 296 -97.16 17.84 -86.19
CA ALA A 296 -97.46 17.87 -84.77
C ALA A 296 -97.20 16.52 -84.08
N ASP A 297 -97.53 15.40 -84.73
CA ASP A 297 -97.20 14.05 -84.25
C ASP A 297 -95.69 13.74 -84.29
N GLU A 298 -94.96 14.24 -85.29
CA GLU A 298 -93.50 14.17 -85.33
C GLU A 298 -92.84 15.02 -84.24
N CYS A 299 -93.35 16.24 -84.01
CA CYS A 299 -92.91 17.11 -82.93
C CYS A 299 -93.16 16.46 -81.55
N ALA A 300 -94.33 15.86 -81.34
CA ALA A 300 -94.63 15.13 -80.11
C ALA A 300 -93.68 13.94 -79.88
N ARG A 301 -93.33 13.19 -80.94
CA ARG A 301 -92.35 12.11 -80.87
C ARG A 301 -90.93 12.62 -80.58
N ALA A 302 -90.51 13.72 -81.20
CA ALA A 302 -89.22 14.34 -80.94
C ALA A 302 -89.12 14.85 -79.48
N VAL A 303 -90.17 15.49 -78.96
CA VAL A 303 -90.24 15.92 -77.55
C VAL A 303 -90.18 14.74 -76.58
N ALA A 304 -90.85 13.63 -76.88
CA ALA A 304 -90.77 12.43 -76.05
C ALA A 304 -89.33 11.86 -75.99
N SER A 305 -88.63 11.82 -77.14
CA SER A 305 -87.22 11.41 -77.21
C SER A 305 -86.29 12.38 -76.46
N ILE A 306 -86.56 13.69 -76.52
CA ILE A 306 -85.84 14.69 -75.70
C ILE A 306 -86.07 14.42 -74.20
N GLY A 307 -87.30 14.08 -73.79
CA GLY A 307 -87.62 13.74 -72.41
C GLY A 307 -86.85 12.51 -71.90
N GLU A 308 -86.77 11.45 -72.71
CA GLU A 308 -85.95 10.26 -72.40
C GLU A 308 -84.47 10.60 -72.25
N LEU A 309 -83.93 11.45 -73.14
CA LEU A 309 -82.53 11.87 -73.09
C LEU A 309 -82.22 12.76 -71.88
N ILE A 310 -83.15 13.65 -71.49
CA ILE A 310 -83.00 14.45 -70.26
C ILE A 310 -83.05 13.57 -69.03
N ALA A 311 -83.95 12.59 -68.96
CA ALA A 311 -84.02 11.65 -67.86
C ALA A 311 -82.71 10.86 -67.71
N ALA A 312 -82.13 10.39 -68.82
CA ALA A 312 -80.82 9.73 -68.82
C ALA A 312 -79.69 10.67 -68.34
N ILE A 313 -79.67 11.93 -68.79
CA ILE A 313 -78.70 12.94 -68.32
C ILE A 313 -78.86 13.21 -66.82
N GLN A 314 -80.10 13.31 -66.31
CA GLN A 314 -80.37 13.50 -64.89
C GLN A 314 -79.87 12.30 -64.05
N GLU A 315 -80.07 11.07 -64.53
CA GLU A 315 -79.55 9.86 -63.89
C GLU A 315 -78.01 9.85 -63.87
N GLU A 316 -77.35 10.15 -64.99
CA GLU A 316 -75.89 10.26 -65.06
C GLU A 316 -75.33 11.35 -64.14
N MET A 317 -76.03 12.49 -64.01
CA MET A 317 -75.65 13.55 -63.09
C MET A 317 -75.78 13.12 -61.62
N GLN A 318 -76.85 12.41 -61.25
CA GLN A 318 -77.00 11.87 -59.89
C GLN A 318 -75.87 10.90 -59.55
N GLN A 319 -75.51 10.01 -60.48
CA GLN A 319 -74.36 9.12 -60.31
C GLN A 319 -73.05 9.92 -60.14
N THR A 320 -72.85 10.95 -60.96
CA THR A 320 -71.67 11.82 -60.88
C THR A 320 -71.58 12.56 -59.54
N VAL A 321 -72.71 13.03 -58.99
CA VAL A 321 -72.77 13.64 -57.65
C VAL A 321 -72.35 12.63 -56.58
N ALA A 322 -72.91 11.41 -56.62
CA ALA A 322 -72.57 10.36 -55.67
C ALA A 322 -71.07 10.01 -55.70
N ASP A 323 -70.48 9.93 -56.89
CA ASP A 323 -69.04 9.68 -57.07
C ASP A 323 -68.18 10.83 -56.50
N ILE A 324 -68.57 12.09 -56.73
CA ILE A 324 -67.87 13.26 -56.18
C ILE A 324 -67.95 13.27 -54.65
N GLU A 325 -69.10 12.97 -54.06
CA GLU A 325 -69.28 12.90 -52.60
C GLU A 325 -68.44 11.78 -51.98
N ALA A 326 -68.41 10.60 -52.61
CA ALA A 326 -67.56 9.49 -52.19
C ALA A 326 -66.07 9.86 -52.25
N GLN A 327 -65.62 10.50 -53.34
CA GLN A 327 -64.24 10.98 -53.45
C GLN A 327 -63.90 12.07 -52.43
N ALA A 328 -64.84 12.95 -52.08
CA ALA A 328 -64.66 13.96 -51.05
C ALA A 328 -64.52 13.34 -49.65
N ALA A 329 -65.28 12.28 -49.35
CA ALA A 329 -65.14 11.52 -48.10
C ALA A 329 -63.75 10.86 -48.00
N VAL A 330 -63.26 10.26 -49.10
CA VAL A 330 -61.91 9.68 -49.16
C VAL A 330 -60.83 10.74 -48.96
N ALA A 331 -60.95 11.90 -49.62
CA ALA A 331 -59.99 13.00 -49.47
C ALA A 331 -59.94 13.53 -48.03
N ARG A 332 -61.09 13.69 -47.36
CA ARG A 332 -61.13 14.10 -45.94
C ARG A 332 -60.40 13.11 -45.04
N LYS A 333 -60.65 11.82 -45.22
CA LYS A 333 -59.96 10.76 -44.48
C LYS A 333 -58.45 10.77 -44.72
N GLN A 334 -58.02 10.87 -45.97
CA GLN A 334 -56.59 10.95 -46.33
C GLN A 334 -55.90 12.17 -45.71
N ARG A 335 -56.61 13.30 -45.62
CA ARG A 335 -56.09 14.49 -44.95
C ARG A 335 -55.86 14.24 -43.47
N GLU A 336 -56.84 13.68 -42.76
CA GLU A 336 -56.73 13.35 -41.34
C GLU A 336 -55.57 12.37 -41.08
N GLU A 337 -55.45 11.32 -41.88
CA GLU A 337 -54.34 10.36 -41.80
C GLU A 337 -52.97 11.02 -42.05
N SER A 338 -52.90 11.98 -42.98
CA SER A 338 -51.67 12.73 -43.28
C SER A 338 -51.29 13.70 -42.15
N GLU A 339 -52.27 14.36 -41.53
CA GLU A 339 -52.06 15.23 -40.36
C GLU A 339 -51.57 14.40 -39.16
N GLN A 340 -52.14 13.22 -38.90
CA GLN A 340 -51.65 12.28 -37.88
C GLN A 340 -50.22 11.80 -38.17
N THR A 341 -49.91 11.50 -39.43
CA THR A 341 -48.55 11.11 -39.86
C THR A 341 -47.55 12.25 -39.62
N THR A 342 -47.93 13.49 -39.90
CA THR A 342 -47.09 14.67 -39.65
C THR A 342 -46.78 14.84 -38.16
N ALA A 343 -47.78 14.66 -37.29
CA ALA A 343 -47.59 14.70 -35.84
C ALA A 343 -46.66 13.57 -35.35
N ALA A 344 -46.79 12.36 -35.92
CA ALA A 344 -45.91 11.23 -35.60
C ALA A 344 -44.44 11.50 -36.01
N ILE A 345 -44.21 12.07 -37.20
CA ILE A 345 -42.88 12.47 -37.67
C ILE A 345 -42.25 13.50 -36.73
N ALA A 346 -43.01 14.52 -36.32
CA ALA A 346 -42.52 15.53 -35.37
C ALA A 346 -42.11 14.94 -34.01
N LYS A 347 -42.89 13.96 -33.51
CA LYS A 347 -42.55 13.23 -32.29
C LYS A 347 -41.28 12.38 -32.47
N MET A 348 -41.12 11.72 -33.62
CA MET A 348 -39.90 10.98 -33.95
C MET A 348 -38.68 11.91 -33.99
N GLU A 349 -38.79 13.07 -34.63
CA GLU A 349 -37.72 14.07 -34.71
C GLU A 349 -37.24 14.50 -33.31
N ALA A 350 -38.17 14.79 -32.39
CA ALA A 350 -37.86 15.13 -31.00
C ALA A 350 -37.16 13.99 -30.24
N SER A 351 -37.62 12.75 -30.44
CA SER A 351 -36.99 11.56 -29.85
C SER A 351 -35.56 11.36 -30.37
N VAL A 352 -35.35 11.51 -31.67
CA VAL A 352 -34.02 11.37 -32.28
C VAL A 352 -33.05 12.45 -31.80
N LYS A 353 -33.52 13.70 -31.68
CA LYS A 353 -32.71 14.79 -31.09
C LYS A 353 -32.30 14.48 -29.64
N THR A 354 -33.20 13.90 -28.85
CA THR A 354 -32.88 13.43 -27.49
C THR A 354 -31.80 12.34 -27.53
N VAL A 355 -31.91 11.36 -28.43
CA VAL A 355 -30.89 10.31 -28.59
C VAL A 355 -29.54 10.90 -29.00
N ALA A 356 -29.51 11.86 -29.93
CA ALA A 356 -28.28 12.53 -30.33
C ALA A 356 -27.59 13.26 -29.15
N ALA A 357 -28.37 13.90 -28.28
CA ALA A 357 -27.85 14.55 -27.08
C ALA A 357 -27.24 13.53 -26.10
N LEU A 358 -27.95 12.44 -25.81
CA LEU A 358 -27.46 11.36 -24.94
C LEU A 358 -26.18 10.71 -25.49
N VAL A 359 -26.08 10.52 -26.80
CA VAL A 359 -24.87 10.01 -27.44
C VAL A 359 -23.70 11.00 -27.28
N GLY A 360 -23.98 12.31 -27.35
CA GLY A 360 -22.99 13.35 -27.04
C GLY A 360 -22.46 13.27 -25.61
N GLU A 361 -23.34 13.03 -24.63
CA GLU A 361 -22.95 12.81 -23.23
C GLU A 361 -22.08 11.55 -23.08
N VAL A 362 -22.41 10.46 -23.77
CA VAL A 362 -21.61 9.22 -23.77
C VAL A 362 -20.20 9.49 -24.33
N SER A 363 -20.07 10.21 -25.44
CA SER A 363 -18.75 10.55 -26.02
C SER A 363 -17.90 11.37 -25.04
N ALA A 364 -18.51 12.35 -24.36
CA ALA A 364 -17.83 13.16 -23.33
C ALA A 364 -17.41 12.33 -22.09
N LEU A 365 -18.25 11.38 -21.66
CA LEU A 365 -17.90 10.44 -20.58
C LEU A 365 -16.76 9.52 -20.98
N SER A 366 -16.72 9.04 -22.23
CA SER A 366 -15.61 8.24 -22.75
C SER A 366 -14.28 9.03 -22.75
N ASP A 367 -14.30 10.32 -23.09
CA ASP A 367 -13.10 11.17 -23.01
C ASP A 367 -12.60 11.33 -21.58
N LYS A 368 -13.51 11.59 -20.63
CA LYS A 368 -13.17 11.68 -19.21
C LYS A 368 -12.61 10.35 -18.69
N GLN A 369 -13.19 9.23 -19.10
CA GLN A 369 -12.72 7.90 -18.75
C GLN A 369 -11.30 7.65 -19.25
N GLN A 370 -10.96 8.03 -20.49
CA GLN A 370 -9.59 7.92 -21.00
C GLN A 370 -8.59 8.73 -20.17
N GLN A 371 -8.95 9.94 -19.75
CA GLN A 371 -8.10 10.74 -18.86
C GLN A 371 -7.87 10.03 -17.51
N SER A 372 -8.93 9.51 -16.89
CA SER A 372 -8.82 8.78 -15.63
C SER A 372 -7.98 7.50 -15.76
N ILE A 373 -8.08 6.79 -16.89
CA ILE A 373 -7.23 5.61 -17.16
C ILE A 373 -5.76 6.01 -17.26
N LYS A 374 -5.44 7.12 -17.93
CA LYS A 374 -4.07 7.64 -18.03
C LYS A 374 -3.49 7.99 -16.66
N GLU A 375 -4.26 8.66 -15.81
CA GLU A 375 -3.85 8.99 -14.43
C GLU A 375 -3.64 7.72 -13.60
N SER A 376 -4.54 6.74 -13.71
CA SER A 376 -4.38 5.44 -13.03
C SER A 376 -3.14 4.69 -13.51
N SER A 377 -2.85 4.71 -14.82
CA SER A 377 -1.65 4.07 -15.38
C SER A 377 -0.36 4.64 -14.80
N LEU A 378 -0.25 5.97 -14.66
CA LEU A 378 0.90 6.61 -14.03
C LEU A 378 1.06 6.20 -12.56
N LYS A 379 -0.04 6.15 -11.80
CA LYS A 379 -0.01 5.69 -10.41
C LYS A 379 0.37 4.22 -10.30
N THR A 380 -0.11 3.37 -11.20
CA THR A 380 0.27 1.95 -11.26
C THR A 380 1.78 1.79 -11.49
N GLN A 381 2.39 2.61 -12.34
CA GLN A 381 3.84 2.63 -12.54
C GLN A 381 4.61 3.07 -11.28
N GLU A 382 4.10 4.09 -10.58
CA GLU A 382 4.69 4.56 -9.31
C GLU A 382 4.66 3.46 -8.24
N VAL A 383 3.53 2.76 -8.09
CA VAL A 383 3.43 1.65 -7.13
C VAL A 383 4.34 0.48 -7.54
N ALA A 384 4.54 0.23 -8.84
CA ALA A 384 5.49 -0.79 -9.31
C ALA A 384 6.91 -0.48 -8.84
N ALA A 385 7.36 0.76 -9.02
CA ALA A 385 8.67 1.21 -8.57
C ALA A 385 8.84 1.10 -7.05
N ILE A 386 7.80 1.47 -6.29
CA ILE A 386 7.81 1.32 -4.82
C ILE A 386 7.92 -0.15 -4.41
N ALA A 387 7.22 -1.07 -5.10
CA ALA A 387 7.31 -2.49 -4.82
C ALA A 387 8.72 -3.04 -5.10
N GLU A 388 9.34 -2.66 -6.21
CA GLU A 388 10.73 -3.04 -6.51
C GLU A 388 11.71 -2.49 -5.47
N GLU A 389 11.59 -1.21 -5.09
CA GLU A 389 12.44 -0.60 -4.06
C GLU A 389 12.24 -1.25 -2.68
N THR A 390 11.00 -1.62 -2.34
CA THR A 390 10.69 -2.32 -1.08
C THR A 390 11.29 -3.72 -1.05
N SER A 391 11.24 -4.45 -2.17
CA SER A 391 11.85 -5.77 -2.30
C SER A 391 13.37 -5.68 -2.14
N ALA A 392 14.02 -4.75 -2.86
CA ALA A 392 15.46 -4.52 -2.76
C ALA A 392 15.89 -4.10 -1.36
N GLY A 393 15.15 -3.18 -0.72
CA GLY A 393 15.42 -2.73 0.65
C GLY A 393 15.27 -3.86 1.67
N ALA A 394 14.29 -4.75 1.49
CA ALA A 394 14.12 -5.92 2.36
C ALA A 394 15.28 -6.92 2.21
N GLU A 395 15.76 -7.16 0.98
CA GLU A 395 16.95 -7.98 0.73
C GLU A 395 18.22 -7.39 1.36
N GLU A 396 18.42 -6.07 1.26
CA GLU A 396 19.55 -5.38 1.86
C GLU A 396 19.54 -5.50 3.40
N VAL A 397 18.38 -5.32 4.03
CA VAL A 397 18.24 -5.49 5.48
C VAL A 397 18.44 -6.95 5.90
N ALA A 398 17.97 -7.91 5.11
CA ALA A 398 18.21 -9.32 5.37
C ALA A 398 19.72 -9.65 5.31
N ALA A 399 20.44 -9.11 4.33
CA ALA A 399 21.90 -9.26 4.23
C ALA A 399 22.64 -8.64 5.44
N MET A 400 22.27 -7.43 5.86
CA MET A 400 22.83 -6.80 7.05
C MET A 400 22.55 -7.59 8.34
N THR A 401 21.37 -8.23 8.40
CA THR A 401 20.98 -9.08 9.54
C THR A 401 21.84 -10.34 9.61
N GLU A 402 22.19 -10.93 8.46
CA GLU A 402 23.11 -12.06 8.38
C GLU A 402 24.53 -11.68 8.84
N GLU A 403 25.05 -10.53 8.40
CA GLU A 403 26.34 -10.01 8.87
C GLU A 403 26.32 -9.74 10.38
N GLN A 404 25.21 -9.19 10.89
CA GLN A 404 25.04 -8.96 12.33
C GLN A 404 25.02 -10.28 13.12
N SER A 405 24.41 -11.34 12.58
CA SER A 405 24.42 -12.67 13.19
C SER A 405 25.84 -13.21 13.36
N GLN A 406 26.67 -13.09 12.33
CA GLN A 406 28.08 -13.49 12.38
C GLN A 406 28.87 -12.69 13.43
N ALA A 407 28.66 -11.37 13.50
CA ALA A 407 29.30 -10.54 14.51
C ALA A 407 28.88 -10.92 15.95
N LEU A 408 27.63 -11.35 16.15
CA LEU A 408 27.13 -11.82 17.44
C LEU A 408 27.73 -13.19 17.81
N GLU A 409 27.92 -14.10 16.86
CA GLU A 409 28.64 -15.35 17.11
C GLU A 409 30.09 -15.10 17.56
N GLU A 410 30.79 -14.17 16.91
CA GLU A 410 32.14 -13.76 17.32
C GLU A 410 32.14 -13.13 18.72
N ALA A 411 31.17 -12.26 19.04
CA ALA A 411 31.03 -11.66 20.36
C ALA A 411 30.75 -12.71 21.45
N ALA A 412 29.92 -13.72 21.15
CA ALA A 412 29.65 -14.83 22.06
C ALA A 412 30.93 -15.64 22.34
N LYS A 413 31.71 -15.93 21.30
CA LYS A 413 33.01 -16.62 21.41
C LYS A 413 34.00 -15.83 22.26
N LEU A 414 34.16 -14.53 21.99
CA LEU A 414 35.04 -13.65 22.78
C LEU A 414 34.62 -13.57 24.25
N SER A 415 33.31 -13.54 24.50
CA SER A 415 32.76 -13.57 25.86
C SER A 415 33.10 -14.87 26.58
N PHE A 416 32.98 -16.00 25.89
CA PHE A 416 33.36 -17.31 26.42
C PHE A 416 34.86 -17.40 26.74
N ASP A 417 35.72 -16.90 25.84
CA ASP A 417 37.16 -16.87 26.05
C ASP A 417 37.53 -15.97 27.24
N LEU A 418 36.89 -14.81 27.38
CA LEU A 418 37.07 -13.90 28.52
C LEU A 418 36.62 -14.54 29.85
N ALA A 419 35.50 -15.28 29.84
CA ALA A 419 35.05 -16.06 31.00
C ALA A 419 36.11 -17.07 31.45
N ASN A 420 36.72 -17.78 30.49
CA ASN A 420 37.75 -18.77 30.75
C ASN A 420 39.03 -18.13 31.28
N GLN A 421 39.47 -17.01 30.70
CA GLN A 421 40.64 -16.26 31.19
C GLN A 421 40.42 -15.73 32.62
N ALA A 422 39.24 -15.17 32.90
CA ALA A 422 38.87 -14.72 34.24
C ALA A 422 38.90 -15.90 35.23
N LYS A 423 38.35 -17.06 34.84
CA LYS A 423 38.37 -18.28 35.67
C LYS A 423 39.79 -18.79 35.94
N GLN A 424 40.68 -18.78 34.94
CA GLN A 424 42.09 -19.13 35.12
C GLN A 424 42.81 -18.16 36.06
N LEU A 425 42.52 -16.86 35.96
CA LEU A 425 43.03 -15.85 36.87
C LEU A 425 42.55 -16.12 38.29
N LYS A 426 41.25 -16.43 38.48
CA LYS A 426 40.68 -16.83 39.77
C LYS A 426 41.42 -18.02 40.37
N THR A 427 41.58 -19.11 39.62
CA THR A 427 42.32 -20.29 40.10
C THR A 427 43.77 -19.98 40.45
N THR A 428 44.38 -18.99 39.79
CA THR A 428 45.74 -18.55 40.11
C THR A 428 45.79 -17.76 41.43
N ILE A 429 44.82 -16.89 41.68
CA ILE A 429 44.74 -16.12 42.92
C ILE A 429 44.20 -16.92 44.11
N GLU A 430 43.41 -17.98 43.90
CA GLU A 430 42.95 -18.90 44.95
C GLU A 430 44.12 -19.64 45.63
N LYS A 431 45.28 -19.76 44.96
CA LYS A 431 46.52 -20.22 45.60
C LYS A 431 46.96 -19.29 46.73
N PHE A 432 46.60 -18.01 46.67
CA PHE A 432 46.89 -17.03 47.70
C PHE A 432 45.72 -16.99 48.70
N THR A 433 45.88 -17.64 49.85
CA THR A 433 44.86 -17.71 50.90
C THR A 433 44.75 -16.39 51.63
N ILE A 434 43.65 -15.66 51.36
CA ILE A 434 43.19 -14.54 52.17
C ILE A 434 42.04 -15.07 53.03
N GLU A 435 41.98 -14.75 54.32
CA GLU A 435 40.77 -15.04 55.09
C GLU A 435 39.59 -14.33 54.43
N SER A 436 38.60 -15.12 54.01
CA SER A 436 37.25 -14.65 53.76
C SER A 436 36.74 -14.03 55.06
N THR A 437 36.48 -12.72 55.04
CA THR A 437 35.79 -12.04 56.14
C THR A 437 34.33 -12.48 56.18
#